data_AF-L0KUT7-F1
#
_entry.id   AF-L0KUT7-F1
#
_cell.length_a   1.000
_cell.length_b   1.000
_cell.length_c   1.000
_cell.angle_alpha   90.00
_cell.angle_beta   90.00
_cell.angle_gamma   90.00
#
_symmetry.space_group_name_H-M   'P 1'
#
loop_
_entity.id
_entity.type
_entity.pdbx_description
1 polymer ?
#
loop_
_entity_poly.entity_id
_entity_poly.type
_entity_poly.pdbx_seq_one_letter_code
_entity_poly.pdbx_strand_id
1 'polypeptide(L)'
;MIAQVLISLGILSVFIGSILVLIGNSISSGEGSSEQGYNTARYQTSDGSAQPHKIPEGVFTQPEVRGAGIIMLGPIPIILGTDSKSVQTLILLTIVLMLMAFFLFR
;
A
#
# COMPACT_ATOMS: atom_id res chain seq x y z
N MET A 1 30.69 4.79 -29.82
CA MET A 1 29.31 4.42 -30.23
C MET A 1 28.65 3.45 -29.25
N ILE A 2 29.34 2.40 -28.76
CA ILE A 2 28.76 1.43 -27.82
C ILE A 2 28.21 2.05 -26.52
N ALA A 3 28.91 3.05 -25.96
CA ALA A 3 28.46 3.75 -24.74
C ALA A 3 27.12 4.49 -24.94
N GLN A 4 26.95 5.16 -26.09
CA GLN A 4 25.70 5.85 -26.43
C GLN A 4 24.53 4.86 -26.55
N VAL A 5 24.79 3.67 -27.11
CA VAL A 5 23.78 2.59 -27.22
C VAL A 5 23.42 2.02 -25.85
N LEU A 6 24.39 1.85 -24.94
CA LEU A 6 24.12 1.35 -23.58
C LEU A 6 23.32 2.37 -22.75
N ILE A 7 23.65 3.65 -22.87
CA ILE A 7 22.94 4.73 -22.17
C ILE A 7 21.49 4.82 -22.67
N SER A 8 21.28 4.80 -24.00
CA SER A 8 19.91 4.86 -24.55
C SER A 8 19.10 3.62 -24.20
N LEU A 9 19.72 2.44 -24.18
CA LEU A 9 19.06 1.19 -23.79
C LEU A 9 18.65 1.19 -22.31
N GLY A 10 19.48 1.76 -21.44
CA GLY A 10 19.17 1.95 -20.01
C GLY A 10 17.97 2.88 -19.81
N ILE A 11 17.99 4.06 -20.46
CA ILE A 11 16.89 5.02 -20.40
C ILE A 11 15.59 4.40 -20.94
N LEU A 12 15.69 3.68 -22.06
CA LEU A 12 14.55 2.97 -22.65
C LEU A 12 13.99 1.91 -21.70
N SER A 13 14.84 1.11 -21.06
CA SER A 13 14.43 0.10 -20.08
C SER A 13 13.69 0.71 -18.87
N VAL A 14 14.20 1.84 -18.34
CA VAL A 14 13.53 2.59 -17.25
C VAL A 14 12.17 3.12 -17.71
N PHE A 15 12.09 3.64 -18.94
CA PHE A 15 10.85 4.18 -19.50
C PHE A 15 9.78 3.09 -19.69
N ILE A 16 10.15 1.95 -20.28
CA ILE A 16 9.26 0.77 -20.40
C ILE A 16 8.83 0.29 -19.01
N GLY A 17 9.76 0.17 -18.06
CA GLY A 17 9.44 -0.27 -16.70
C GLY A 17 8.45 0.66 -16.01
N SER A 18 8.64 1.98 -16.13
CA SER A 18 7.73 2.98 -15.58
C SER A 18 6.33 2.91 -16.21
N ILE A 19 6.24 2.66 -17.52
CA ILE A 19 4.95 2.48 -18.21
C ILE A 19 4.25 1.20 -17.76
N LEU A 20 4.96 0.08 -17.63
CA LEU A 20 4.39 -1.17 -17.12
C LEU A 20 3.86 -1.02 -15.69
N VAL A 21 4.58 -0.29 -14.84
CA VAL A 21 4.14 0.03 -13.48
C VAL A 21 2.86 0.87 -13.49
N LEU A 22 2.80 1.92 -14.32
CA LEU A 22 1.63 2.79 -14.44
C LEU A 22 0.39 2.02 -14.93
N ILE A 23 0.57 1.18 -15.95
CA ILE A 23 -0.50 0.36 -16.54
C ILE A 23 -0.93 -0.74 -15.57
N GLY A 24 0.02 -1.44 -14.93
CA GLY A 24 -0.26 -2.47 -13.94
C GLY A 24 -1.09 -1.94 -12.76
N ASN A 25 -0.79 -0.72 -12.30
CA ASN A 25 -1.58 -0.06 -11.26
C ASN A 25 -2.98 0.35 -11.74
N SER A 26 -3.11 0.77 -12.99
CA SER A 26 -4.38 1.22 -13.57
C SER A 26 -5.34 0.06 -13.88
N ILE A 27 -4.82 -1.12 -14.24
CA ILE A 27 -5.64 -2.32 -14.48
C ILE A 27 -6.20 -2.91 -13.17
N SER A 28 -5.61 -2.58 -12.02
CA SER A 28 -6.09 -3.00 -10.69
C SER A 28 -7.33 -2.23 -10.19
N SER A 29 -7.94 -1.35 -10.99
CA SER A 29 -9.24 -0.73 -10.69
C SER A 29 -10.44 -1.60 -11.09
N GLY A 30 -10.28 -2.92 -11.09
CA GLY A 30 -11.36 -3.88 -11.27
C GLY A 30 -11.26 -4.96 -10.20
N GLU A 31 -12.17 -4.88 -9.22
CA GLU A 31 -12.53 -5.93 -8.27
C GLU A 31 -11.39 -6.57 -7.45
N GLY A 32 -11.27 -6.11 -6.21
CA GLY A 32 -10.39 -6.73 -5.22
C GLY A 32 -10.81 -6.33 -3.82
N SER A 33 -12.07 -6.60 -3.47
CA SER A 33 -12.58 -6.63 -2.10
C SER A 33 -11.73 -7.58 -1.26
N SER A 34 -10.64 -7.05 -0.71
CA SER A 34 -9.87 -7.68 0.35
C SER A 34 -10.57 -7.34 1.66
N GLU A 35 -11.62 -8.10 1.96
CA GLU A 35 -12.02 -8.35 3.34
C GLU A 35 -10.85 -9.00 4.06
N GLN A 36 -9.93 -8.17 4.56
CA GLN A 36 -8.90 -8.61 5.47
C GLN A 36 -9.50 -8.65 6.86
N GLY A 37 -10.29 -9.70 7.08
CA GLY A 37 -10.86 -10.04 8.37
C GLY A 37 -9.75 -10.24 9.39
N TYR A 38 -9.58 -9.24 10.26
CA TYR A 38 -8.90 -9.40 11.54
C TYR A 38 -9.73 -10.40 12.34
N ASN A 39 -9.27 -11.65 12.37
CA ASN A 39 -9.90 -12.72 13.11
C ASN A 39 -9.66 -12.48 14.61
N THR A 40 -10.51 -11.64 15.22
CA THR A 40 -10.61 -11.55 16.67
C THR A 40 -11.32 -12.80 17.13
N ALA A 41 -10.54 -13.82 17.47
CA ALA A 41 -11.00 -14.93 18.28
C ALA A 41 -11.43 -14.36 19.64
N ARG A 42 -12.73 -14.15 19.86
CA ARG A 42 -13.27 -13.79 21.17
C ARG A 42 -14.54 -14.56 21.48
N TYR A 43 -14.33 -15.63 22.26
CA TYR A 43 -15.20 -16.31 23.22
C TYR A 43 -16.71 -16.33 22.93
N GLN A 44 -17.18 -17.54 22.59
CA GLN A 44 -18.55 -17.99 22.80
C GLN A 44 -18.91 -17.85 24.28
N THR A 45 -19.99 -17.14 24.58
CA THR A 45 -20.79 -17.36 25.78
C THR A 45 -22.21 -17.55 25.30
N SER A 46 -22.65 -18.81 25.36
CA SER A 46 -24.07 -19.14 25.37
C SER A 46 -24.67 -18.55 26.63
N ASP A 47 -25.67 -17.68 26.50
CA ASP A 47 -26.80 -17.77 27.40
C ASP A 47 -28.06 -17.21 26.74
N GLY A 48 -29.15 -17.96 26.93
CA GLY A 48 -30.41 -17.71 26.26
C GLY A 48 -31.20 -16.54 26.85
N SER A 49 -32.19 -16.12 26.05
CA SER A 49 -33.39 -15.37 26.41
C SER A 49 -33.37 -13.83 26.31
N ALA A 50 -34.38 -13.35 25.57
CA ALA A 50 -35.09 -12.07 25.66
C ALA A 50 -34.37 -10.75 25.31
N GLN A 51 -34.72 -10.20 24.14
CA GLN A 51 -34.84 -8.74 23.90
C GLN A 51 -35.82 -8.13 24.94
N PRO A 52 -35.76 -6.83 25.36
CA PRO A 52 -35.48 -5.67 24.50
C PRO A 52 -34.88 -4.42 25.20
N HIS A 53 -33.86 -3.77 24.61
CA HIS A 53 -33.66 -2.32 24.83
C HIS A 53 -32.86 -1.69 23.68
N LYS A 54 -33.58 -1.04 22.75
CA LYS A 54 -32.98 -0.10 21.81
C LYS A 54 -32.63 1.19 22.57
N ILE A 55 -31.42 1.24 23.09
CA ILE A 55 -30.76 2.52 23.37
C ILE A 55 -30.50 3.16 22.00
N PRO A 56 -30.78 4.46 21.78
CA PRO A 56 -30.33 5.14 20.58
C PRO A 56 -28.80 5.21 20.66
N GLU A 57 -28.14 4.19 20.12
CA GLU A 57 -26.70 4.17 19.92
C GLU A 57 -26.39 5.28 18.90
N GLY A 58 -26.09 6.46 19.44
CA GLY A 58 -25.34 7.47 18.71
C GLY A 58 -24.02 6.82 18.32
N VAL A 59 -23.97 6.30 17.10
CA VAL A 59 -22.77 5.76 16.49
C VAL A 59 -21.76 6.91 16.45
N PHE A 60 -20.89 6.97 17.45
CA PHE A 60 -19.69 7.78 17.38
C PHE A 60 -18.79 7.12 16.34
N THR A 61 -18.99 7.46 15.07
CA THR A 61 -17.98 7.24 14.03
C THR A 61 -16.81 8.14 14.39
N GLN A 62 -15.92 7.65 15.26
CA GLN A 62 -14.66 8.32 15.46
C GLN A 62 -13.93 8.32 14.11
N PRO A 63 -13.49 9.49 13.62
CA PRO A 63 -12.81 9.57 12.34
C PRO A 63 -11.52 8.77 12.41
N GLU A 64 -11.49 7.63 11.73
CA GLU A 64 -10.30 6.81 11.57
C GLU A 64 -9.29 7.59 10.72
N VAL A 65 -8.14 7.91 11.31
CA VAL A 65 -7.08 8.62 10.61
C VAL A 65 -6.42 7.70 9.58
N ARG A 66 -6.70 7.98 8.32
CA ARG A 66 -6.12 7.28 7.17
C ARG A 66 -4.84 7.97 6.73
N GLY A 67 -3.71 7.31 6.91
CA GLY A 67 -2.41 7.84 6.49
C GLY A 67 -1.37 6.73 6.35
N ALA A 68 -0.32 7.01 5.57
CA ALA A 68 0.85 6.17 5.48
C ALA A 68 2.12 7.05 5.37
N GLY A 69 3.22 6.57 5.92
CA GLY A 69 4.53 7.23 5.95
C GLY A 69 5.66 6.25 5.71
N ILE A 70 6.80 6.78 5.27
CA ILE A 70 8.05 6.03 5.05
C ILE A 70 9.09 6.55 6.03
N ILE A 71 9.79 5.64 6.69
CA ILE A 71 10.98 5.93 7.50
C ILE A 71 12.16 5.25 6.80
N MET A 72 13.14 6.03 6.37
CA MET A 72 14.37 5.50 5.74
C MET A 72 15.43 5.23 6.82
N LEU A 73 15.66 3.95 7.15
CA LEU A 73 16.80 3.55 8.00
C LEU A 73 17.97 3.17 7.09
N GLY A 74 18.75 4.17 6.70
CA GLY A 74 19.77 4.00 5.66
C GLY A 74 19.12 3.57 4.33
N PRO A 75 19.72 2.65 3.56
CA PRO A 75 19.12 2.18 2.31
C PRO A 75 17.92 1.26 2.53
N ILE A 76 17.54 0.93 3.78
CA ILE A 76 16.42 0.04 4.07
C ILE A 76 15.18 0.89 4.40
N PRO A 77 14.20 0.99 3.49
CA PRO A 77 12.95 1.69 3.77
C PRO A 77 12.02 0.88 4.67
N ILE A 78 11.42 1.53 5.66
CA ILE A 78 10.33 0.99 6.49
C ILE A 78 9.05 1.76 6.19
N ILE A 79 7.97 1.03 5.87
CA ILE A 79 6.69 1.61 5.46
C ILE A 79 5.68 1.35 6.56
N LEU A 80 5.04 2.41 7.03
CA LEU A 80 4.02 2.38 8.08
C LEU A 80 2.75 3.00 7.51
N GLY A 81 1.57 2.43 7.76
CA GLY A 81 0.34 3.09 7.39
C GLY A 81 -0.90 2.37 7.86
N THR A 82 -1.95 3.14 8.07
CA THR A 82 -3.29 2.71 8.47
C THR A 82 -4.19 2.47 7.27
N ASP A 83 -3.84 3.03 6.11
CA ASP A 83 -4.59 2.88 4.86
C ASP A 83 -3.81 2.02 3.85
N SER A 84 -4.37 0.86 3.51
CA SER A 84 -3.75 -0.13 2.64
C SER A 84 -3.45 0.40 1.24
N LYS A 85 -4.32 1.26 0.69
CA LYS A 85 -4.10 1.91 -0.62
C LYS A 85 -2.92 2.88 -0.58
N SER A 86 -2.84 3.68 0.49
CA SER A 86 -1.71 4.59 0.72
C SER A 86 -0.40 3.81 0.91
N VAL A 87 -0.40 2.74 1.70
CA VAL A 87 0.77 1.86 1.91
C VAL A 87 1.25 1.22 0.60
N GLN A 88 0.33 0.70 -0.22
CA GLN A 88 0.68 0.08 -1.50
C GLN A 88 1.39 1.07 -2.44
N THR A 89 0.89 2.30 -2.48
CA THR A 89 1.51 3.38 -3.28
C THR A 89 2.92 3.70 -2.76
N LEU A 90 3.09 3.77 -1.44
CA LEU A 90 4.38 4.02 -0.80
C LEU A 90 5.40 2.90 -1.10
N ILE A 91 4.99 1.63 -1.09
CA ILE A 91 5.87 0.49 -1.44
C ILE A 91 6.43 0.66 -2.85
N LEU A 92 5.55 0.90 -3.82
CA LEU A 92 5.94 1.07 -5.21
C LEU A 92 6.87 2.28 -5.39
N LEU A 93 6.48 3.42 -4.83
CA LEU A 93 7.27 4.66 -4.88
C LEU A 93 8.66 4.45 -4.31
N THR A 94 8.74 3.79 -3.15
CA THR A 94 9.99 3.54 -2.43
C THR A 94 10.94 2.64 -3.23
N ILE A 95 10.44 1.56 -3.84
CA ILE A 95 11.27 0.68 -4.67
C ILE A 95 11.83 1.45 -5.86
N VAL A 96 10.99 2.22 -6.55
CA VAL A 96 11.42 3.05 -7.68
C VAL A 96 12.48 4.06 -7.23
N LEU A 97 12.24 4.78 -6.13
CA LEU A 97 13.20 5.74 -5.57
C LEU A 97 14.52 5.06 -5.17
N MET A 98 14.47 3.86 -4.58
CA MET A 98 15.64 3.11 -4.17
C MET A 98 16.49 2.69 -5.37
N LEU A 99 15.87 2.24 -6.47
CA LEU A 99 16.57 1.92 -7.70
C LEU A 99 17.15 3.16 -8.38
N MET A 100 16.39 4.27 -8.39
CA MET A 100 16.83 5.54 -8.97
C MET A 100 18.02 6.11 -8.19
N ALA A 101 17.94 6.11 -6.85
CA ALA A 101 19.04 6.50 -5.98
C ALA A 101 20.26 5.58 -6.15
N PHE A 102 20.06 4.26 -6.19
CA PHE A 102 21.15 3.32 -6.43
C PHE A 102 21.84 3.59 -7.78
N PHE A 103 21.08 3.89 -8.83
CA PHE A 103 21.66 4.22 -10.14
C PHE A 103 22.36 5.58 -10.17
N LEU A 104 21.90 6.55 -9.37
CA LEU A 104 22.48 7.89 -9.31
C LEU A 104 23.76 7.95 -8.47
N PHE A 105 23.84 7.15 -7.39
CA PHE A 105 24.97 7.12 -6.46
C PHE A 105 26.00 6.01 -6.75
N ARG A 106 25.81 5.25 -7.83
CA ARG A 106 26.70 4.18 -8.30
C ARG A 106 27.42 4.59 -9.57
#